data_AF-A0A354P1N1-F1
#
_entry.id   AF-A0A354P1N1-F1
#
_cell.length_a   1.000
_cell.length_b   1.000
_cell.length_c   1.000
_cell.angle_alpha   90.00
_cell.angle_beta   90.00
_cell.angle_gamma   90.00
#
_symmetry.space_group_name_H-M   'P 1'
#
loop_
_entity.id
_entity.type
_entity.pdbx_description
1 polymer ?
#
loop_
_entity_poly.entity_id
_entity_poly.type
_entity_poly.pdbx_seq_one_letter_code
_entity_poly.pdbx_strand_id
1 'polypeptide(L)'
;MTLEKVKALTFDVFGTVVDWRSSITREGEKLAEAKGITGVDWAEFATAWRAGYGPSMAKVRTGELGWTKIDVLHRMILDEILARFEITGL
;
A
#
# COMPACT_ATOMS: atom_id res chain seq x y z
N MET A 1 30.72 -18.42 2.88
CA MET A 1 30.67 -17.49 4.03
C MET A 1 29.81 -18.13 5.11
N THR A 2 30.30 -18.24 6.36
CA THR A 2 29.51 -18.69 7.51
C THR A 2 28.89 -17.48 8.21
N LEU A 3 27.70 -17.64 8.78
CA LEU A 3 26.99 -16.56 9.51
C LEU A 3 27.51 -16.36 10.94
N GLU A 4 28.58 -17.06 11.35
CA GLU A 4 29.07 -17.16 12.74
C GLU A 4 29.39 -15.82 13.41
N LYS A 5 29.75 -14.78 12.63
CA LYS A 5 30.05 -13.43 13.14
C LYS A 5 28.90 -12.44 12.99
N VAL A 6 27.80 -12.81 12.33
CA VAL A 6 26.63 -11.95 12.15
C VAL A 6 25.91 -11.79 13.49
N LYS A 7 25.65 -10.54 13.90
CA LYS A 7 24.98 -10.21 15.18
C LYS A 7 23.55 -9.73 15.03
N ALA A 8 23.17 -9.29 13.84
CA ALA A 8 21.81 -8.83 13.55
C ALA A 8 21.42 -9.21 12.12
N LEU A 9 20.14 -9.51 11.94
CA LEU A 9 19.48 -9.66 10.65
C LEU A 9 18.31 -8.68 10.62
N THR A 10 18.35 -7.75 9.67
CA THR A 10 17.24 -6.82 9.42
C THR A 10 16.54 -7.23 8.14
N PHE A 11 15.22 -7.17 8.15
CA PHE A 11 14.41 -7.58 7.02
C PHE A 11 13.60 -6.39 6.51
N ASP A 12 13.62 -6.19 5.20
CA ASP A 12 12.49 -5.53 4.56
C ASP A 12 11.21 -6.32 4.87
N VAL A 13 10.08 -5.64 4.98
CA VAL A 13 8.83 -6.27 5.47
C VAL A 13 7.84 -6.47 4.33
N PHE A 14 7.49 -5.40 3.60
CA PHE A 14 6.44 -5.45 2.58
C PHE A 14 6.90 -6.19 1.32
N GLY A 15 6.50 -7.45 1.20
CA GLY A 15 6.84 -8.35 0.10
C GLY A 15 7.88 -9.39 0.51
N THR A 16 8.89 -9.00 1.28
CA THR A 16 9.90 -9.94 1.81
C THR A 16 9.35 -10.80 2.96
N VAL A 17 8.62 -10.22 3.91
CA VAL A 17 8.08 -10.94 5.08
C VAL A 17 6.57 -11.16 4.96
N VAL A 18 5.84 -10.20 4.38
CA VAL A 18 4.37 -10.27 4.28
C VAL A 18 3.89 -10.17 2.84
N ASP A 19 2.87 -10.97 2.50
CA ASP A 19 2.09 -10.82 1.28
C ASP A 19 1.05 -9.69 1.45
N TRP A 20 1.49 -8.48 1.14
CA TRP A 20 0.64 -7.29 1.18
C TRP A 20 -0.43 -7.30 0.08
N ARG A 21 -0.13 -7.83 -1.11
CA ARG A 21 -1.03 -7.71 -2.27
C ARG A 21 -2.30 -8.52 -2.04
N SER A 22 -2.16 -9.81 -1.73
CA SER A 22 -3.31 -10.67 -1.47
C SER A 22 -4.09 -10.24 -0.23
N SER A 23 -3.39 -9.67 0.76
CA SER A 23 -4.05 -9.14 1.96
C SER A 23 -4.93 -7.94 1.63
N ILE A 24 -4.44 -6.94 0.91
CA ILE A 24 -5.25 -5.76 0.54
C ILE A 24 -6.41 -6.15 -0.37
N THR A 25 -6.18 -7.03 -1.36
CA THR A 25 -7.24 -7.53 -2.24
C THR A 25 -8.37 -8.18 -1.44
N ARG A 26 -8.04 -9.14 -0.56
CA ARG A 26 -9.02 -9.83 0.27
C ARG A 26 -9.80 -8.89 1.19
N GLU A 27 -9.12 -7.94 1.83
CA GLU A 27 -9.82 -6.99 2.71
C GLU A 27 -10.70 -6.01 1.91
N GLY A 28 -10.30 -5.64 0.70
CA GLY A 28 -11.14 -4.90 -0.24
C GLY A 28 -12.41 -5.66 -0.64
N GLU A 29 -12.27 -6.94 -1.01
CA GLU A 29 -13.41 -7.81 -1.34
C GLU A 29 -14.40 -7.93 -0.18
N LYS A 30 -13.91 -8.16 1.05
CA LYS A 30 -14.75 -8.20 2.26
C LYS A 30 -15.47 -6.89 2.53
N LEU A 31 -14.78 -5.76 2.37
CA LEU A 31 -15.37 -4.43 2.53
C LEU A 31 -16.47 -4.20 1.48
N ALA A 32 -16.22 -4.64 0.25
CA ALA A 32 -17.18 -4.54 -0.84
C ALA A 32 -18.44 -5.34 -0.58
N GLU A 33 -18.30 -6.57 -0.10
CA GLU A 33 -19.43 -7.42 0.33
C GLU A 33 -20.23 -6.74 1.44
N ALA A 34 -19.56 -6.24 2.48
CA ALA A 34 -20.22 -5.60 3.62
C ALA A 34 -20.95 -4.30 3.27
N LYS A 35 -20.50 -3.58 2.24
CA LYS A 35 -21.04 -2.27 1.82
C LYS A 35 -21.87 -2.31 0.53
N GLY A 36 -22.00 -3.47 -0.11
CA GLY A 36 -22.67 -3.61 -1.40
C GLY A 36 -21.95 -2.88 -2.56
N ILE A 37 -20.62 -2.75 -2.49
CA ILE A 37 -19.81 -2.17 -3.56
C ILE A 37 -19.59 -3.24 -4.63
N THR A 38 -19.86 -2.92 -5.89
CA THR A 38 -19.73 -3.86 -7.01
C THR A 38 -18.90 -3.27 -8.15
N GLY A 39 -18.31 -4.13 -8.99
CA GLY A 39 -17.61 -3.69 -10.21
C GLY A 39 -16.17 -3.22 -9.99
N VAL A 40 -15.61 -3.40 -8.80
CA VAL A 40 -14.22 -3.06 -8.46
C VAL A 40 -13.34 -4.30 -8.57
N ASP A 41 -12.26 -4.22 -9.36
CA ASP A 41 -11.17 -5.19 -9.33
C ASP A 41 -10.22 -4.85 -8.16
N TRP A 42 -10.35 -5.58 -7.05
CA TRP A 42 -9.56 -5.34 -5.84
C TRP A 42 -8.09 -5.76 -5.96
N ALA A 43 -7.74 -6.57 -6.96
CA ALA A 43 -6.35 -6.94 -7.26
C ALA A 43 -5.65 -5.81 -8.02
N GLU A 44 -6.34 -5.20 -8.97
CA GLU A 44 -5.87 -4.00 -9.66
C GLU A 44 -5.86 -2.79 -8.72
N PHE A 45 -6.85 -2.65 -7.82
CA PHE A 45 -6.85 -1.63 -6.77
C PHE A 45 -5.60 -1.70 -5.87
N ALA A 46 -5.27 -2.90 -5.36
CA ALA A 46 -4.08 -3.10 -4.54
C ALA A 46 -2.78 -2.74 -5.30
N THR A 47 -2.74 -3.07 -6.60
CA THR A 47 -1.60 -2.76 -7.47
C THR A 47 -1.46 -1.25 -7.70
N ALA A 48 -2.57 -0.56 -7.97
CA ALA A 48 -2.61 0.89 -8.13
C ALA A 48 -2.19 1.63 -6.85
N TRP A 49 -2.64 1.15 -5.68
CA TRP A 49 -2.23 1.74 -4.40
C TRP A 49 -0.71 1.61 -4.19
N ARG A 50 -0.15 0.43 -4.47
CA ARG A 50 1.30 0.22 -4.37
C ARG A 50 2.09 1.07 -5.37
N ALA A 51 1.55 1.29 -6.57
CA ALA A 51 2.20 2.12 -7.59
C ALA A 51 2.41 3.57 -7.12
N GLY A 52 1.52 4.11 -6.28
CA GLY A 52 1.65 5.46 -5.69
C GLY A 52 2.71 5.58 -4.59
N TYR A 53 3.18 4.46 -4.01
CA TYR A 53 4.16 4.44 -2.92
C TYR A 53 5.49 5.09 -3.32
N GLY A 54 6.04 4.69 -4.47
CA GLY A 54 7.34 5.18 -4.96
C GLY A 54 7.34 6.70 -5.19
N PRO A 55 6.40 7.24 -5.99
CA PRO A 55 6.26 8.68 -6.19
C PRO A 55 6.05 9.47 -4.90
N SER A 56 5.21 8.98 -3.98
CA SER A 56 4.95 9.67 -2.70
C SER A 56 6.19 9.72 -1.80
N MET A 57 6.93 8.61 -1.73
CA MET A 57 8.22 8.57 -1.03
C MET A 57 9.28 9.47 -1.70
N ALA A 58 9.23 9.63 -3.02
CA ALA A 58 10.16 10.51 -3.74
C ALA A 58 9.98 11.98 -3.34
N LYS A 59 8.74 12.46 -3.18
CA LYS A 59 8.45 13.82 -2.72
C LYS A 59 9.08 14.15 -1.37
N VAL A 60 9.04 13.19 -0.43
CA VAL A 60 9.72 13.33 0.86
C VAL A 60 11.24 13.32 0.69
N ARG A 61 11.77 12.43 -0.14
CA ARG A 61 13.22 12.30 -0.38
C ARG A 61 13.83 13.53 -1.04
N THR A 62 13.09 14.21 -1.91
CA THR A 62 13.55 15.42 -2.61
C THR A 62 13.28 16.71 -1.84
N GLY A 63 12.57 16.65 -0.71
CA GLY A 63 12.22 17.81 0.11
C GLY A 63 11.02 18.61 -0.40
N GLU A 64 10.32 18.13 -1.44
CA GLU A 64 9.03 18.71 -1.89
C GLU A 64 7.96 18.57 -0.80
N LEU A 65 8.00 17.46 -0.06
CA LEU A 65 7.19 17.22 1.12
C LEU A 65 8.09 17.07 2.35
N GLY A 66 7.71 17.67 3.48
CA GLY A 66 8.40 17.46 4.76
C GLY A 66 8.35 16.00 5.22
N TRP A 67 9.11 15.66 6.28
CA TRP A 67 9.08 14.33 6.87
C TRP A 67 7.64 13.89 7.17
N THR A 68 7.23 12.78 6.58
CA THR A 68 5.84 12.32 6.62
C THR A 68 5.82 10.82 6.88
N LYS A 69 4.95 10.39 7.79
CA LYS A 69 4.77 8.97 8.10
C LYS A 69 4.19 8.23 6.91
N ILE A 70 4.56 6.95 6.76
CA ILE A 70 4.09 6.16 5.64
C ILE A 70 2.56 6.02 5.61
N ASP A 71 1.89 5.96 6.77
CA ASP A 71 0.43 5.89 6.86
C ASP A 71 -0.24 7.12 6.22
N VAL A 72 0.35 8.30 6.40
CA VAL A 72 -0.16 9.54 5.80
C VAL A 72 0.02 9.50 4.28
N LEU A 73 1.18 9.03 3.79
CA LEU A 73 1.42 8.86 2.36
C LEU A 73 0.45 7.84 1.75
N HIS A 74 0.23 6.70 2.41
CA HIS A 74 -0.76 5.71 1.96
C HIS A 74 -2.17 6.31 1.92
N ARG A 75 -2.54 7.14 2.89
CA ARG A 75 -3.85 7.83 2.88
C ARG A 75 -3.98 8.80 1.70
N MET A 76 -2.95 9.59 1.41
CA MET A 76 -2.96 10.50 0.26
C MET A 76 -3.15 9.73 -1.06
N ILE A 77 -2.41 8.64 -1.24
CA ILE A 77 -2.58 7.77 -2.43
C ILE A 77 -3.98 7.16 -2.46
N LEU A 78 -4.51 6.75 -1.31
CA LEU A 78 -5.85 6.16 -1.20
C LEU A 78 -6.91 7.13 -1.72
N ASP A 79 -6.88 8.38 -1.30
CA ASP A 79 -7.85 9.39 -1.72
C ASP A 79 -7.83 9.57 -3.26
N GLU A 80 -6.64 9.51 -3.89
CA GLU A 80 -6.51 9.57 -5.36
C GLU A 80 -7.07 8.33 -6.06
N ILE A 81 -6.76 7.12 -5.58
CA ILE A 81 -7.19 5.89 -6.25
C ILE A 81 -8.68 5.59 -6.01
N LEU A 82 -9.28 6.02 -4.89
CA LEU A 82 -10.72 5.88 -4.67
C LEU A 82 -11.51 6.59 -5.77
N ALA A 83 -11.07 7.79 -6.17
CA ALA A 83 -11.66 8.52 -7.28
C ALA A 83 -11.48 7.78 -8.63
N ARG A 84 -10.28 7.23 -8.88
CA ARG A 84 -9.98 6.47 -10.12
C ARG A 84 -10.84 5.23 -10.28
N PHE A 85 -11.13 4.53 -9.19
CA PHE A 85 -11.95 3.31 -9.19
C PHE A 85 -13.44 3.58 -8.93
N GLU A 86 -13.85 4.86 -8.88
CA GLU A 86 -15.24 5.30 -8.66
C GLU A 86 -15.87 4.72 -7.38
N ILE A 87 -15.04 4.49 -6.35
CA ILE A 87 -15.48 3.92 -5.08
C ILE A 87 -16.07 5.04 -4.22
N THR A 88 -17.34 4.89 -3.85
CA THR A 88 -18.09 5.83 -3.02
C THR A 88 -18.75 5.11 -1.83
N GLY A 89 -19.19 5.86 -0.81
CA GLY A 89 -19.90 5.29 0.35
C GLY A 89 -19.02 4.58 1.39
N LEU A 90 -17.72 4.88 1.41
CA LEU A 90 -16.77 4.41 2.42
C LEU A 90 -16.93 5.12 3.77
#